data_AF-A0A947QUB6-F1
#
_entry.id   AF-A0A947QUB6-F1
#
_cell.length_a   1.000
_cell.length_b   1.000
_cell.length_c   1.000
_cell.angle_alpha   90.00
_cell.angle_beta   90.00
_cell.angle_gamma   90.00
#
_symmetry.space_group_name_H-M   'P 1'
#
loop_
_entity.id
_entity.type
_entity.pdbx_description
1 polymer ?
#
loop_
_entity_poly.entity_id
_entity_poly.type
_entity_poly.pdbx_seq_one_letter_code
_entity_poly.pdbx_strand_id
1 'polypeptide(L)'
;MTDTQLLVGSLSSDLFRVASLTQRGSTKAASRFLLEAKRWSEPLQKLNIAPYILNIAQDISSRDVADISMETAEKYLMYGVLLQNYALGQIAE
;
A
#
# COMPACT_ATOMS: atom_id res chain seq x y z
N MET A 1 -3.80 18.29 -4.68
CA MET A 1 -3.73 16.96 -4.06
C MET A 1 -4.72 16.94 -2.91
N THR A 2 -5.74 16.08 -2.94
CA THR A 2 -6.75 15.97 -1.87
C THR A 2 -6.21 15.15 -0.70
N ASP A 3 -6.87 15.22 0.47
CA ASP A 3 -6.53 14.37 1.62
C ASP A 3 -6.59 12.88 1.28
N THR A 4 -7.56 12.48 0.46
CA THR A 4 -7.65 11.10 -0.04
C THR A 4 -6.47 10.75 -0.93
N GLN A 5 -6.05 11.63 -1.86
CA GLN A 5 -4.88 11.40 -2.70
C GLN A 5 -3.59 11.33 -1.88
N LEU A 6 -3.48 12.10 -0.80
CA LEU A 6 -2.35 12.01 0.13
C LEU A 6 -2.33 10.67 0.87
N LEU A 7 -3.46 10.21 1.42
CA LEU A 7 -3.55 8.90 2.08
C LEU A 7 -3.19 7.75 1.13
N VAL A 8 -3.77 7.75 -0.08
CA VAL A 8 -3.50 6.73 -1.09
C VAL A 8 -2.05 6.79 -1.57
N GLY A 9 -1.50 7.99 -1.76
CA GLY A 9 -0.10 8.20 -2.14
C GLY A 9 0.89 7.73 -1.07
N SER A 10 0.61 7.99 0.21
CA SER A 10 1.41 7.49 1.33
C SER A 10 1.39 5.96 1.39
N LEU A 11 0.20 5.35 1.28
CA LEU A 11 0.05 3.90 1.22
C LEU A 11 0.85 3.30 0.05
N SER A 12 0.72 3.88 -1.14
CA SER A 12 1.50 3.48 -2.34
C SER A 12 3.01 3.50 -2.07
N SER A 13 3.50 4.62 -1.54
CA SER A 13 4.93 4.84 -1.28
C SER A 13 5.49 3.80 -0.30
N ASP A 14 4.76 3.51 0.77
CA ASP A 14 5.19 2.51 1.74
C ASP A 14 5.16 1.09 1.16
N LEU A 15 4.13 0.72 0.37
CA LEU A 15 4.10 -0.58 -0.30
C LEU A 15 5.26 -0.78 -1.29
N PHE A 16 5.66 0.26 -2.03
CA PHE A 16 6.86 0.21 -2.86
C PHE A 16 8.13 -0.03 -2.04
N ARG A 17 8.25 0.60 -0.87
CA ARG A 17 9.39 0.40 0.03
C ARG A 17 9.39 -1.02 0.59
N VAL A 18 8.23 -1.55 0.99
CA VAL A 18 8.12 -2.95 1.44
C VAL A 18 8.61 -3.88 0.33
N ALA A 19 8.08 -3.75 -0.89
CA ALA A 19 8.46 -4.60 -2.01
C ALA A 19 9.97 -4.54 -2.31
N SER A 20 10.52 -3.33 -2.46
CA SER A 20 11.94 -3.10 -2.79
C SER A 20 12.88 -3.64 -1.70
N LEU A 21 12.54 -3.45 -0.42
CA LEU A 21 13.36 -3.92 0.69
C LEU A 21 13.31 -5.44 0.83
N THR A 22 12.14 -6.06 0.63
CA THR A 22 12.00 -7.51 0.65
C THR A 22 12.81 -8.17 -0.46
N GLN A 23 12.76 -7.63 -1.69
CA GLN A 23 13.56 -8.10 -2.82
C GLN A 23 15.07 -8.03 -2.55
N ARG A 24 15.51 -7.08 -1.71
CA ARG A 24 16.91 -6.91 -1.27
C ARG A 24 17.26 -7.70 -0.01
N GLY A 25 16.36 -8.55 0.49
CA GLY A 25 16.55 -9.34 1.72
C GLY A 25 16.49 -8.53 3.03
N SER A 26 16.05 -7.27 2.98
CA SER A 26 16.00 -6.36 4.14
C SER A 26 14.65 -6.46 4.89
N THR A 27 14.30 -7.66 5.33
CA THR A 27 12.96 -7.98 5.88
C THR A 27 12.58 -7.17 7.12
N LYS A 28 13.53 -6.88 8.02
CA LYS A 28 13.30 -6.02 9.20
C LYS A 28 12.95 -4.57 8.84
N ALA A 29 13.53 -4.04 7.76
CA ALA A 29 13.19 -2.71 7.30
C ALA A 29 11.84 -2.72 6.57
N ALA A 30 11.59 -3.76 5.76
CA ALA A 30 10.32 -3.95 5.08
C ALA A 30 9.13 -4.01 6.07
N SER A 31 9.26 -4.75 7.17
CA SER A 31 8.18 -4.85 8.19
C SER A 31 7.83 -3.52 8.85
N ARG A 32 8.80 -2.60 9.00
CA ARG A 32 8.53 -1.24 9.49
C ARG A 32 7.67 -0.44 8.52
N PHE A 33 7.95 -0.52 7.23
CA PHE A 33 7.13 0.13 6.21
C PHE A 33 5.76 -0.52 6.07
N LEU A 34 5.65 -1.84 6.28
CA LEU A 34 4.36 -2.51 6.31
C LEU A 34 3.50 -2.01 7.49
N LEU A 35 4.11 -1.75 8.65
CA LEU A 35 3.40 -1.14 9.78
C LEU A 35 2.86 0.26 9.44
N GLU A 36 3.64 1.11 8.77
CA GLU A 36 3.16 2.43 8.32
C GLU A 36 2.07 2.30 7.24
N ALA A 37 2.24 1.39 6.28
CA ALA A 37 1.22 1.08 5.27
C ALA A 37 -0.12 0.71 5.92
N LYS A 38 -0.10 -0.09 6.99
CA LYS A 38 -1.31 -0.41 7.76
C LYS A 38 -1.98 0.84 8.33
N ARG A 39 -1.22 1.77 8.90
CA ARG A 39 -1.77 3.04 9.44
C ARG A 39 -2.46 3.88 8.38
N TRP A 40 -1.91 3.95 7.16
CA TRP A 40 -2.56 4.67 6.06
C TRP A 40 -3.80 3.95 5.53
N SER A 41 -3.85 2.61 5.64
CA SER A 41 -4.96 1.80 5.13
C SER A 41 -6.23 1.88 5.97
N GLU A 42 -6.12 2.07 7.29
CA GLU A 42 -7.27 2.13 8.20
C GLU A 42 -8.26 3.28 7.89
N PRO A 43 -7.83 4.55 7.74
CA PRO A 43 -8.76 5.64 7.45
C PRO A 43 -9.41 5.51 6.06
N LEU A 44 -8.70 4.93 5.08
CA LEU A 44 -9.23 4.74 3.72
C LEU A 44 -10.48 3.86 3.70
N GLN A 45 -10.63 2.93 4.65
CA GLN A 45 -11.79 2.04 4.73
C GLN A 45 -13.11 2.74 5.08
N LYS A 46 -13.03 3.98 5.58
CA LYS A 46 -14.19 4.79 5.99
C LYS A 46 -14.57 5.83 4.94
N LEU A 47 -13.82 5.94 3.85
CA LEU A 47 -14.04 6.92 2.81
C LEU A 47 -14.87 6.34 1.66
N ASN A 48 -15.63 7.20 0.98
CA ASN A 48 -16.27 6.84 -0.28
C ASN A 48 -15.24 6.94 -1.41
N ILE A 49 -14.57 5.83 -1.71
CA ILE A 49 -13.47 5.73 -2.70
C ILE A 49 -13.71 4.57 -3.66
N ALA A 50 -12.92 4.50 -4.73
CA ALA A 50 -13.05 3.44 -5.71
C ALA A 50 -12.91 2.04 -5.07
N PRO A 51 -13.77 1.05 -5.43
CA PRO A 51 -13.81 -0.25 -4.77
C PRO A 51 -12.47 -0.99 -4.72
N TYR A 52 -11.65 -0.86 -5.75
CA TYR A 52 -10.34 -1.51 -5.78
C TYR A 52 -9.36 -0.91 -4.76
N ILE A 53 -9.44 0.40 -4.48
CA ILE A 53 -8.63 1.05 -3.44
C ILE A 53 -9.07 0.54 -2.07
N LEU A 54 -10.38 0.43 -1.84
CA LEU A 54 -10.95 -0.11 -0.60
C LEU A 54 -10.48 -1.56 -0.36
N ASN A 55 -10.54 -2.41 -1.39
CA ASN A 55 -10.10 -3.80 -1.29
C ASN A 55 -8.60 -3.91 -0.95
N ILE A 56 -7.75 -3.06 -1.56
CA ILE A 56 -6.33 -3.00 -1.24
C ILE A 56 -6.13 -2.56 0.21
N ALA A 57 -6.82 -1.51 0.65
CA ALA A 57 -6.72 -1.01 2.02
C ALA A 57 -7.13 -2.06 3.06
N GLN A 58 -8.21 -2.80 2.80
CA GLN A 58 -8.65 -3.90 3.66
C GLN A 58 -7.60 -5.03 3.71
N ASP A 59 -7.10 -5.48 2.56
CA ASP A 59 -6.05 -6.51 2.52
C ASP A 59 -4.84 -6.08 3.34
N ILE A 60 -4.28 -4.88 3.09
CA ILE A 60 -3.12 -4.37 3.84
C ILE A 60 -3.38 -4.28 5.34
N SER A 61 -4.53 -3.74 5.76
CA SER A 61 -4.86 -3.60 7.18
C SER A 61 -4.89 -4.95 7.93
N SER A 62 -5.27 -6.02 7.22
CA SER A 62 -5.38 -7.38 7.78
C SER A 62 -4.05 -8.13 7.84
N ARG A 63 -2.99 -7.67 7.17
CA ARG A 63 -1.70 -8.38 7.07
C ARG A 63 -0.98 -8.45 8.41
N ASP A 64 -0.32 -9.58 8.67
CA ASP A 64 0.71 -9.65 9.71
C ASP A 64 1.96 -8.91 9.22
N VAL A 65 2.54 -8.04 10.06
CA VAL A 65 3.76 -7.29 9.72
C VAL A 65 5.00 -8.20 9.64
N ALA A 66 4.90 -9.42 10.17
CA ALA A 66 5.91 -10.46 10.02
C ALA A 66 5.79 -11.23 8.68
N ASP A 67 4.68 -11.09 7.95
CA ASP A 67 4.43 -11.76 6.66
C ASP A 67 5.17 -11.03 5.51
N ILE A 68 6.50 -11.18 5.54
CA ILE A 68 7.42 -10.62 4.54
C ILE A 68 7.98 -11.78 3.71
N SER A 69 7.43 -11.98 2.52
CA SER A 69 7.86 -12.98 1.55
C SER A 69 8.01 -12.35 0.17
N MET A 70 8.69 -13.05 -0.76
CA MET A 70 8.82 -12.56 -2.13
C MET A 70 7.45 -12.47 -2.83
N GLU A 71 6.56 -13.42 -2.56
CA GLU A 71 5.19 -13.42 -3.09
C GLU A 71 4.40 -12.20 -2.61
N THR A 72 4.46 -11.88 -1.31
CA THR A 72 3.79 -10.68 -0.79
C THR A 72 4.44 -9.40 -1.30
N ALA A 73 5.76 -9.39 -1.53
CA ALA A 73 6.46 -8.26 -2.14
C ALA A 73 5.98 -7.94 -3.56
N GLU A 74 5.79 -8.95 -4.41
CA GLU A 74 5.26 -8.76 -5.78
C GLU A 74 3.82 -8.22 -5.75
N LYS A 75 2.99 -8.74 -4.84
CA LYS A 75 1.63 -8.24 -4.61
C LYS A 75 1.63 -6.77 -4.16
N TYR A 76 2.51 -6.40 -3.22
CA TYR A 76 2.64 -5.02 -2.75
C TYR A 76 3.17 -4.08 -3.83
N LEU A 77 4.04 -4.56 -4.72
CA LEU A 77 4.49 -3.79 -5.88
C LEU A 77 3.31 -3.46 -6.81
N MET A 78 2.48 -4.46 -7.14
CA MET A 78 1.28 -4.26 -7.95
C MET A 78 0.32 -3.26 -7.29
N TYR A 79 0.05 -3.42 -5.99
CA TYR A 79 -0.79 -2.49 -5.24
C TYR A 79 -0.23 -1.07 -5.23
N GLY A 80 1.09 -0.92 -5.02
CA GLY A 80 1.78 0.36 -5.07
C GLY A 80 1.53 1.11 -6.37
N VAL A 81 1.61 0.42 -7.51
CA VAL A 81 1.35 0.99 -8.85
C VAL A 81 -0.11 1.44 -8.98
N LEU A 82 -1.08 0.60 -8.63
CA LEU A 82 -2.51 0.94 -8.74
C LEU A 82 -2.88 2.16 -7.89
N LEU A 83 -2.37 2.22 -6.66
CA LEU A 83 -2.57 3.32 -5.74
C LEU A 83 -1.87 4.60 -6.24
N GLN A 84 -0.65 4.50 -6.77
CA GLN A 84 0.07 5.65 -7.33
C GLN A 84 -0.70 6.26 -8.50
N ASN A 85 -1.22 5.42 -9.39
CA ASN A 85 -2.00 5.87 -10.52
C ASN A 85 -3.27 6.61 -10.09
N TYR A 86 -3.97 6.12 -9.06
CA TYR A 86 -5.10 6.83 -8.47
C TYR A 86 -4.67 8.19 -7.87
N ALA A 87 -3.60 8.20 -7.08
CA ALA A 87 -3.14 9.41 -6.39
C ALA A 87 -2.70 10.52 -7.35
N LEU A 88 -2.13 10.14 -8.51
CA LEU A 88 -1.69 11.07 -9.55
C LEU A 88 -2.79 11.40 -10.59
N GLY A 89 -3.95 10.74 -10.51
CA GLY A 89 -5.02 10.89 -11.52
C GLY A 89 -4.66 10.29 -12.88
N GLN A 90 -3.79 9.27 -12.92
CA GLN A 90 -3.25 8.68 -14.15
C GLN A 90 -4.03 7.44 -14.66
N ILE A 91 -5.07 6.95 -13.98
CA ILE A 91 -5.96 5.90 -14.51
C ILE A 91 -7.45 6.20 -14.25
N ALA A 92 -8.14 6.39 -15.38
CA ALA A 92 -9.53 6.17 -15.81
C ALA A 92 -10.72 6.33 -14.83
N GLU A 93 -11.59 7.28 -15.18
CA GLU A 93 -13.04 7.21 -14.97
C GLU A 93 -13.66 5.90 -15.48
#